data_AF-A0A531JFR5-F1
#
_entry.id   AF-A0A531JFR5-F1
#
_cell.length_a   1.000
_cell.length_b   1.000
_cell.length_c   1.000
_cell.angle_alpha   90.00
_cell.angle_beta   90.00
_cell.angle_gamma   90.00
#
_symmetry.space_group_name_H-M   'P 1'
#
loop_
_entity.id
_entity.type
_entity.pdbx_description
1 polymer ?
#
loop_
_entity_poly.entity_id
_entity_poly.type
_entity_poly.pdbx_seq_one_letter_code
_entity_poly.pdbx_strand_id
1 'polypeptide(L)'
;IALLGGAVTPVLIGTAEKGNGVLRLLKTIRHDAPDVEATRKRLGAPDGTATVVQVMKTIHTAHGGKLSISRILSGQLADASELFLSNGATAKVSGIYRMLGKDPVS
;
A
#
# COMPACT_ATOMS: atom_id res chain seq x y z
N ILE A 1 -16.18 -7.61 -11.55
CA ILE A 1 -16.78 -6.40 -12.18
C ILE A 1 -17.99 -5.86 -11.39
N ALA A 2 -18.74 -6.66 -10.61
CA ALA A 2 -19.86 -6.16 -9.78
C ALA A 2 -19.48 -5.49 -8.43
N LEU A 3 -18.21 -5.54 -8.01
CA LEU A 3 -17.78 -5.26 -6.63
C LEU A 3 -17.30 -3.81 -6.35
N LEU A 4 -16.98 -3.02 -7.38
CA LEU A 4 -16.18 -1.80 -7.21
C LEU A 4 -16.91 -0.65 -6.47
N GLY A 5 -18.23 -0.74 -6.29
CA GLY A 5 -19.07 0.30 -5.68
C GLY A 5 -19.64 -0.04 -4.30
N GLY A 6 -19.28 -1.18 -3.71
CA GLY A 6 -19.79 -1.60 -2.38
C GLY A 6 -21.27 -1.99 -2.33
N ALA A 7 -21.95 -2.07 -3.47
CA ALA A 7 -23.37 -2.43 -3.55
C ALA A 7 -23.65 -3.93 -3.35
N VAL A 8 -22.66 -4.79 -3.60
CA VAL A 8 -22.75 -6.24 -3.42
C VAL A 8 -21.48 -6.74 -2.74
N THR A 9 -21.64 -7.45 -1.62
CA THR A 9 -20.53 -8.01 -0.85
C THR A 9 -20.49 -9.53 -1.02
N PRO A 10 -19.46 -10.11 -1.67
CA PRO A 10 -19.33 -11.55 -1.81
C PRO A 10 -19.04 -12.19 -0.45
N VAL A 11 -19.74 -13.28 -0.15
CA VAL A 11 -19.50 -14.11 1.04
C VAL A 11 -18.74 -15.36 0.61
N LEU A 12 -17.60 -15.61 1.27
CA LEU A 12 -16.80 -16.82 1.09
C LEU A 12 -16.74 -17.59 2.40
N ILE A 13 -16.81 -18.92 2.34
CA ILE A 13 -16.72 -19.82 3.50
C ILE A 13 -15.48 -20.68 3.35
N GLY A 14 -14.76 -20.89 4.46
CA GLY A 14 -13.54 -21.70 4.50
C GLY A 14 -13.01 -21.88 5.91
N THR A 15 -11.89 -22.61 6.01
CA THR A 15 -11.14 -22.80 7.26
C THR A 15 -9.66 -22.59 6.96
N ALA A 16 -9.10 -21.51 7.50
CA ALA A 16 -7.71 -21.14 7.26
C ALA A 16 -6.74 -22.20 7.79
N GLU A 17 -7.02 -22.75 8.98
CA GLU A 17 -6.19 -23.78 9.62
C GLU A 17 -6.05 -25.05 8.76
N LYS A 18 -7.12 -25.45 8.06
CA LYS A 18 -7.11 -26.61 7.16
C LYS A 18 -6.83 -26.23 5.70
N GLY A 19 -6.50 -24.97 5.42
CA GLY A 19 -6.23 -24.45 4.07
C GLY A 19 -7.44 -24.37 3.13
N ASN A 20 -8.66 -24.69 3.59
CA ASN A 20 -9.83 -24.72 2.73
C ASN A 20 -10.33 -23.31 2.42
N GLY A 21 -10.45 -22.99 1.14
CA GLY A 21 -11.02 -21.72 0.66
C GLY A 21 -10.00 -20.57 0.54
N VAL A 22 -8.78 -20.70 1.05
CA VAL A 22 -7.75 -19.64 1.02
C VAL A 22 -7.42 -19.20 -0.40
N LEU A 23 -7.23 -20.13 -1.34
CA LEU A 23 -6.93 -19.78 -2.73
C LEU A 23 -8.11 -19.10 -3.44
N ARG A 24 -9.36 -19.48 -3.11
CA ARG A 24 -10.55 -18.82 -3.64
C ARG A 24 -10.66 -17.39 -3.11
N LEU A 25 -10.39 -17.19 -1.82
CA LEU A 25 -10.30 -15.88 -1.20
C LEU A 25 -9.23 -15.00 -1.87
N LEU A 26 -8.01 -15.52 -2.06
CA LEU A 26 -6.93 -14.79 -2.72
C LEU A 26 -7.26 -14.44 -4.18
N LYS A 27 -7.97 -15.33 -4.89
CA LYS A 27 -8.45 -15.06 -6.26
C LYS A 27 -9.47 -13.91 -6.28
N THR A 28 -10.45 -13.94 -5.37
CA THR A 28 -11.43 -12.85 -5.25
C THR A 28 -10.76 -11.52 -4.92
N ILE A 29 -9.85 -11.51 -3.94
CA ILE A 29 -9.08 -10.29 -3.60
C ILE A 29 -8.31 -9.77 -4.82
N ARG A 30 -7.61 -10.64 -5.56
CA ARG A 30 -6.85 -10.22 -6.75
C ARG A 30 -7.74 -9.59 -7.84
N HIS A 31 -8.96 -10.10 -8.02
CA HIS A 31 -9.84 -9.65 -9.09
C HIS A 31 -10.71 -8.45 -8.73
N ASP A 32 -11.11 -8.34 -7.47
CA ASP A 32 -12.13 -7.38 -7.06
C ASP A 32 -11.61 -6.29 -6.13
N ALA A 33 -10.34 -6.35 -5.68
CA ALA A 33 -9.75 -5.26 -4.92
C ALA A 33 -9.63 -3.97 -5.76
N PRO A 34 -9.90 -2.79 -5.17
CA PRO A 34 -9.73 -1.52 -5.86
C PRO A 34 -8.25 -1.30 -6.20
N ASP A 35 -8.01 -0.69 -7.34
CA ASP A 35 -6.68 -0.27 -7.75
C ASP A 35 -6.20 0.98 -6.99
N VAL A 36 -4.99 1.43 -7.35
CA VAL A 36 -4.37 2.59 -6.74
C VAL A 36 -5.13 3.89 -7.04
N GLU A 37 -5.72 4.04 -8.23
CA GLU A 37 -6.47 5.22 -8.63
C GLU A 37 -7.75 5.37 -7.81
N ALA A 38 -8.49 4.28 -7.62
CA ALA A 38 -9.66 4.26 -6.74
C ALA A 38 -9.29 4.66 -5.30
N THR A 39 -8.13 4.19 -4.81
CA THR A 39 -7.61 4.58 -3.50
C THR A 39 -7.24 6.06 -3.44
N ARG A 40 -6.55 6.58 -4.45
CA ARG A 40 -6.14 7.99 -4.55
C ARG A 40 -7.35 8.92 -4.52
N LYS A 41 -8.36 8.61 -5.34
CA LYS A 41 -9.65 9.35 -5.39
C LYS A 41 -10.36 9.33 -4.04
N ARG A 42 -10.43 8.15 -3.39
CA ARG A 42 -11.06 8.00 -2.06
C ARG A 42 -10.35 8.81 -0.98
N LEU A 43 -9.03 8.98 -1.09
CA LEU A 43 -8.23 9.75 -0.14
C LEU A 43 -8.21 11.26 -0.45
N GLY A 44 -8.80 11.71 -1.56
CA GLY A 44 -8.74 13.11 -2.00
C GLY A 44 -7.32 13.56 -2.36
N ALA A 45 -6.43 12.63 -2.72
CA ALA A 45 -5.07 12.97 -3.11
C ALA A 45 -5.06 13.63 -4.50
N PRO A 46 -4.17 14.63 -4.75
CA PRO A 46 -4.17 15.40 -5.99
C PRO A 46 -4.11 14.54 -7.25
N ASP A 47 -4.81 14.97 -8.30
CA ASP A 47 -4.63 14.46 -9.66
C ASP A 47 -3.32 15.00 -10.26
N GLY A 48 -2.67 14.21 -11.12
CA GLY A 48 -1.50 14.66 -11.90
C GLY A 48 -0.37 13.64 -11.96
N THR A 49 0.77 14.09 -12.50
CA THR A 49 1.98 13.28 -12.72
C THR A 49 2.95 13.33 -11.53
N ALA A 50 2.64 14.13 -10.51
CA ALA A 50 3.47 14.26 -9.32
C ALA A 50 3.55 12.92 -8.56
N THR A 51 4.72 12.64 -7.99
CA THR A 51 4.90 11.49 -7.12
C THR A 51 4.25 11.75 -5.77
N VAL A 52 3.22 10.98 -5.44
CA VAL A 52 2.52 11.05 -4.14
C VAL A 52 2.77 9.77 -3.38
N VAL A 53 3.29 9.91 -2.16
CA VAL A 53 3.62 8.79 -1.28
C VAL A 53 2.85 8.93 0.03
N GLN A 54 2.10 7.89 0.39
CA GLN A 54 1.37 7.83 1.65
C GLN A 54 2.11 6.92 2.63
N VAL A 55 2.56 7.48 3.75
CA VAL A 55 3.06 6.67 4.88
C VAL A 55 1.88 6.00 5.57
N MET A 56 1.88 4.66 5.59
CA MET A 56 0.83 3.85 6.21
C MET A 56 1.19 3.47 7.65
N LYS A 57 2.46 3.19 7.91
CA LYS A 57 2.95 2.80 9.22
C LYS A 57 4.43 3.14 9.36
N THR A 58 4.79 3.69 10.51
CA THR A 58 6.19 3.88 10.90
C THR A 58 6.55 2.88 11.99
N ILE A 59 7.61 2.13 11.76
CA ILE A 59 8.14 1.12 12.68
C ILE A 59 9.52 1.59 13.14
N HIS A 60 9.72 1.65 14.45
CA HIS A 60 11.05 1.82 15.03
C HIS A 60 11.63 0.44 15.30
N THR A 61 12.64 0.08 14.52
CA THR A 61 13.33 -1.20 14.67
C THR A 61 14.46 -1.04 15.70
N ALA A 62 14.79 -2.14 16.41
CA ALA A 62 15.80 -2.10 17.47
C ALA A 62 17.19 -1.67 16.95
N HIS A 63 17.53 -1.99 15.70
CA HIS A 63 18.87 -1.77 15.13
C HIS A 63 18.89 -0.99 13.81
N GLY A 64 17.74 -0.82 13.12
CA GLY A 64 17.65 -0.16 11.82
C GLY A 64 16.98 1.22 11.86
N GLY A 65 16.74 1.76 13.06
CA GLY A 65 16.07 3.04 13.22
C GLY A 65 14.62 3.04 12.70
N LYS A 66 14.22 4.16 12.10
CA LYS A 66 12.84 4.43 11.67
C LYS A 66 12.59 3.92 10.24
N LEU A 67 11.74 2.92 10.10
CA LEU A 67 11.27 2.40 8.81
C LEU A 67 9.83 2.85 8.55
N SER A 68 9.59 3.54 7.44
CA SER A 68 8.25 4.02 7.05
C SER A 68 7.68 3.16 5.92
N ILE A 69 6.75 2.26 6.26
CA ILE A 69 5.98 1.49 5.28
C ILE A 69 5.05 2.46 4.57
N SER A 70 5.25 2.58 3.26
CA SER A 70 4.58 3.58 2.45
C SER A 70 3.99 2.96 1.18
N ARG A 71 2.92 3.57 0.68
CA ARG A 71 2.31 3.24 -0.61
C ARG A 71 2.49 4.41 -1.56
N ILE A 72 3.02 4.13 -2.76
CA ILE A 72 3.02 5.09 -3.86
C ILE A 72 1.60 5.15 -4.41
N LEU A 73 0.99 6.34 -4.39
CA LEU A 73 -0.35 6.60 -4.91
C LEU A 73 -0.33 7.08 -6.37
N SER A 74 0.76 7.72 -6.78
CA SER A 74 1.01 8.17 -8.16
C SER A 74 2.51 8.39 -8.39
N GLY A 75 2.93 8.40 -9.65
CA GLY A 75 4.31 8.66 -10.05
C GLY A 75 5.28 7.54 -9.68
N GLN A 76 6.56 7.89 -9.56
CA GLN A 76 7.65 6.97 -9.24
C GLN A 76 8.58 7.63 -8.22
N LEU A 77 9.16 6.81 -7.34
CA LEU A 77 10.11 7.26 -6.33
C LEU A 77 11.44 6.55 -6.56
N ALA A 78 12.48 7.33 -6.83
CA ALA A 78 13.85 6.83 -6.88
C ALA A 78 14.50 6.93 -5.50
N ASP A 79 15.53 6.12 -5.25
CA ASP A 79 16.32 6.29 -4.04
C ASP A 79 16.99 7.67 -4.01
N ALA A 80 17.32 8.16 -2.81
CA ALA A 80 17.84 9.51 -2.57
C ALA A 80 16.93 10.68 -2.99
N SER A 81 15.70 10.42 -3.48
CA SER A 81 14.73 11.47 -3.85
C SER A 81 14.33 12.31 -2.64
N GLU A 82 14.11 13.59 -2.86
CA GLU A 82 13.49 14.48 -1.88
C GLU A 82 11.96 14.49 -2.03
N LEU A 83 11.27 14.40 -0.91
CA LEU A 83 9.82 14.50 -0.80
C LEU A 83 9.44 15.74 0.00
N PHE A 84 8.41 16.43 -0.46
CA PHE A 84 7.77 17.51 0.29
C PHE A 84 6.70 16.92 1.20
N LEU A 85 6.83 17.18 2.50
CA LEU A 85 5.87 16.76 3.50
C LEU A 85 4.70 17.75 3.54
N SER A 86 3.55 17.29 4.03
CA SER A 86 2.35 18.11 4.15
C SER A 86 2.51 19.30 5.10
N ASN A 87 3.50 19.28 5.99
CA ASN A 87 3.83 20.37 6.91
C ASN A 87 4.82 21.39 6.31
N GLY A 88 5.14 21.28 5.02
CA GLY A 88 6.06 22.17 4.31
C GLY A 88 7.54 21.83 4.50
N ALA A 89 7.88 20.85 5.34
CA ALA A 89 9.26 20.36 5.45
C ALA A 89 9.62 19.46 4.28
N THR A 90 10.91 19.31 4.02
CA THR A 90 11.43 18.31 3.08
C THR A 90 11.97 17.09 3.82
N ALA A 91 11.88 15.94 3.19
CA ALA A 91 12.47 14.70 3.68
C ALA A 91 13.20 14.00 2.54
N LYS A 92 14.45 13.59 2.77
CA LYS A 92 15.21 12.78 1.84
C LYS A 92 14.96 11.31 2.10
N VAL A 93 14.65 10.56 1.05
CA VAL A 93 14.55 9.09 1.09
C VAL A 93 15.96 8.53 1.20
N SER A 94 16.27 7.75 2.24
CA SER A 94 17.63 7.20 2.42
C SER A 94 17.85 5.87 1.72
N GLY A 95 16.81 5.03 1.68
CA GLY A 95 16.84 3.70 1.12
C GLY A 95 15.43 3.18 0.92
N ILE A 96 15.22 2.43 -0.17
CA ILE A 96 13.94 1.83 -0.53
C ILE A 96 14.07 0.32 -0.39
N TYR A 97 13.18 -0.28 0.41
CA TYR A 97 13.16 -1.72 0.68
C TYR A 97 11.80 -2.30 0.31
N ARG A 98 11.79 -3.52 -0.20
CA ARG A 98 10.56 -4.29 -0.41
C ARG A 98 10.25 -5.10 0.83
N MET A 99 9.05 -4.93 1.39
CA MET A 99 8.62 -5.74 2.52
C MET A 99 8.19 -7.14 2.07
N LEU A 100 8.74 -8.18 2.70
CA LEU A 100 8.27 -9.56 2.60
C LEU A 100 7.87 -10.05 4.00
N GLY A 101 6.56 -10.14 4.25
CA GLY A 101 6.07 -10.42 5.59
C GLY A 101 6.43 -9.28 6.56
N LYS A 102 7.12 -9.61 7.65
CA LYS A 102 7.58 -8.63 8.65
C LYS A 102 8.96 -8.06 8.34
N ASP A 103 9.69 -8.67 7.41
CA ASP A 103 11.10 -8.39 7.18
C ASP A 103 11.26 -7.53 5.91
N PRO A 104 12.05 -6.44 5.97
CA PRO A 104 12.45 -5.72 4.77
C PRO A 104 13.47 -6.55 3.99
N VAL A 105 13.33 -6.57 2.68
CA VAL A 105 14.26 -7.17 1.73
C VAL A 105 14.79 -6.06 0.84
N SER A 106 16.11 -6.00 0.66
CA SER A 106 16.78 -5.05 -0.24
C SER A 106 16.48 -5.34 -1.71
#